data_AF-A0A835RWZ0-F1
#
_entry.id   AF-A0A835RWZ0-F1
#
_cell.length_a   1.000
_cell.length_b   1.000
_cell.length_c   1.000
_cell.angle_alpha   90.00
_cell.angle_beta   90.00
_cell.angle_gamma   90.00
#
_symmetry.space_group_name_H-M   'P 1'
#
loop_
_entity.id
_entity.type
_entity.pdbx_description
1 polymer ?
#
loop_
_entity_poly.entity_id
_entity_poly.type
_entity_poly.pdbx_seq_one_letter_code
_entity_poly.pdbx_strand_id
1 'polypeptide(L)'
;MAMEKTKGIVSSNPVVIFSKTYCESCKEAGSFLLELGANYKTVELDIESDGAQVQSALAEWTGQRMVPNIFIGGNHIGGKKDLMKKHEEGNLVALLVDAGALPSSNPAVRWNLILKVMVLKCSLLLQNGLGKEWYLISSSVEIILEEKKIS
;
A
#
# COMPACT_ATOMS: atom_id res chain seq x y z
N MET A 1 24.09 9.93 -14.49
CA MET A 1 24.61 9.41 -13.21
C MET A 1 23.62 8.42 -12.61
N ALA A 2 24.06 7.43 -11.81
CA ALA A 2 23.18 6.41 -11.25
C ALA A 2 22.05 6.97 -10.37
N MET A 3 22.32 8.06 -9.64
CA MET A 3 21.31 8.81 -8.88
C MET A 3 20.17 9.35 -9.75
N GLU A 4 20.51 10.01 -10.87
CA GLU A 4 19.53 10.54 -11.83
C GLU A 4 18.66 9.42 -12.42
N LYS A 5 19.27 8.28 -12.79
CA LYS A 5 18.51 7.10 -13.26
C LYS A 5 17.56 6.60 -12.18
N THR A 6 18.04 6.48 -10.95
CA THR A 6 17.26 5.98 -9.80
C THR A 6 16.05 6.87 -9.53
N LYS A 7 16.26 8.19 -9.44
CA LYS A 7 15.18 9.18 -9.27
C LYS A 7 14.23 9.17 -10.45
N GLY A 8 14.73 9.09 -11.69
CA GLY A 8 13.90 9.01 -12.88
C GLY A 8 12.97 7.78 -12.89
N ILE A 9 13.48 6.62 -12.47
CA ILE A 9 12.65 5.40 -12.32
C ILE A 9 11.56 5.63 -11.26
N VAL A 10 11.92 6.17 -10.10
CA VAL A 10 11.00 6.44 -8.99
C VAL A 10 9.93 7.46 -9.37
N SER A 11 10.27 8.52 -10.12
CA SER A 11 9.31 9.53 -10.56
C SER A 11 8.41 9.07 -11.69
N SER A 12 8.83 8.09 -12.50
CA SER A 12 8.07 7.62 -13.66
C SER A 12 7.07 6.50 -13.33
N ASN A 13 7.12 5.94 -12.12
CA ASN A 13 6.32 4.79 -11.74
C ASN A 13 5.63 5.05 -10.40
N PRO A 14 4.36 4.65 -10.25
CA PRO A 14 3.59 4.94 -9.03
C PRO A 14 4.14 4.17 -7.83
N VAL A 15 4.63 2.94 -8.04
CA VAL A 15 5.30 2.13 -7.03
C VAL A 15 6.54 1.49 -7.65
N VAL A 16 7.66 1.55 -6.94
CA VAL A 16 8.92 0.92 -7.34
C VAL A 16 9.47 0.07 -6.21
N ILE A 17 9.89 -1.15 -6.54
CA ILE A 17 10.59 -2.05 -5.63
C ILE A 17 11.98 -2.30 -6.22
N PHE A 18 13.01 -1.80 -5.54
CA PHE A 18 14.38 -2.23 -5.82
C PHE A 18 14.65 -3.53 -5.08
N SER A 19 14.98 -4.58 -5.83
CA SER A 19 15.07 -5.96 -5.35
C SER A 19 16.34 -6.65 -5.84
N LYS A 20 16.47 -7.92 -5.47
CA LYS A 20 17.39 -8.86 -6.08
C LYS A 20 16.66 -10.17 -6.35
N THR A 21 17.03 -10.90 -7.41
CA THR A 21 16.31 -12.11 -7.84
C THR A 21 16.18 -13.19 -6.76
N TYR A 22 17.20 -13.30 -5.91
CA TYR A 22 17.29 -14.30 -4.85
C TYR A 22 16.67 -13.84 -3.52
N CYS A 23 16.12 -12.63 -3.44
CA CYS A 23 15.57 -12.05 -2.21
C CYS A 23 14.11 -12.47 -1.98
N GLU A 24 13.88 -13.33 -0.99
CA GLU A 24 12.51 -13.79 -0.68
C GLU A 24 11.61 -12.67 -0.16
N SER A 25 12.11 -11.83 0.74
CA SER A 25 11.34 -10.69 1.27
C SER A 25 10.94 -9.68 0.18
N CYS A 26 11.67 -9.63 -0.93
CA CYS A 26 11.33 -8.79 -2.07
C CYS A 26 10.14 -9.36 -2.85
N LYS A 27 10.12 -10.68 -3.04
CA LYS A 27 8.98 -11.39 -3.67
C LYS A 27 7.73 -11.26 -2.82
N GLU A 28 7.84 -11.46 -1.50
CA GLU A 28 6.71 -11.31 -0.58
C GLU A 28 6.13 -9.89 -0.60
N ALA A 29 6.99 -8.86 -0.65
CA ALA A 29 6.52 -7.47 -0.77
C ALA A 29 5.80 -7.20 -2.10
N GLY A 30 6.30 -7.76 -3.20
CA GLY A 30 5.65 -7.70 -4.51
C GLY A 30 4.29 -8.43 -4.52
N SER A 31 4.25 -9.67 -4.05
CA SER A 31 3.01 -10.46 -3.94
C SER A 31 1.95 -9.74 -3.10
N PHE A 32 2.35 -9.15 -1.98
CA PHE A 32 1.44 -8.37 -1.15
C PHE A 32 0.84 -7.16 -1.88
N LEU A 33 1.64 -6.45 -2.67
CA LEU A 33 1.14 -5.35 -3.51
C LEU A 33 0.19 -5.85 -4.60
N LEU A 34 0.46 -7.03 -5.20
CA LEU A 34 -0.46 -7.67 -6.16
C LEU A 34 -1.78 -8.08 -5.49
N GLU A 35 -1.74 -8.63 -4.28
CA GLU A 35 -2.94 -9.02 -3.52
C GLU A 35 -3.83 -7.81 -3.22
N LEU A 36 -3.24 -6.64 -2.97
CA LEU A 36 -3.97 -5.38 -2.85
C LEU A 36 -4.50 -4.86 -4.20
N GLY A 37 -4.04 -5.42 -5.32
CA GLY A 37 -4.37 -5.02 -6.68
C GLY A 37 -3.52 -3.87 -7.22
N ALA A 38 -2.40 -3.55 -6.56
CA ALA A 38 -1.57 -2.41 -6.88
C ALA A 38 -0.58 -2.73 -8.00
N ASN A 39 -0.48 -1.83 -8.97
CA ASN A 39 0.55 -1.92 -9.99
C ASN A 39 1.90 -1.40 -9.46
N TYR A 40 2.98 -2.15 -9.69
CA TYR A 40 4.33 -1.74 -9.29
C TYR A 40 5.37 -2.17 -10.32
N LYS A 41 6.52 -1.50 -10.28
CA LYS A 41 7.70 -1.84 -11.06
C LYS A 41 8.79 -2.43 -10.17
N THR A 42 9.32 -3.57 -10.58
CA THR A 42 10.51 -4.17 -9.95
C THR A 42 11.78 -3.79 -10.70
N VAL A 43 12.86 -3.51 -9.97
CA VAL A 43 14.20 -3.30 -10.53
C VAL A 43 15.17 -4.26 -9.83
N GLU A 44 15.63 -5.26 -10.56
CA GLU A 44 16.54 -6.30 -10.06
C GLU A 44 17.99 -5.83 -10.14
N LEU A 45 18.53 -5.39 -8.99
CA LEU A 45 19.86 -4.79 -8.89
C LEU A 45 21.01 -5.77 -9.14
N ASP A 46 20.76 -7.07 -9.11
CA ASP A 46 21.74 -8.11 -9.40
C ASP A 46 21.83 -8.46 -10.90
N ILE A 47 20.82 -8.09 -11.69
CA ILE A 47 20.81 -8.28 -13.15
C ILE A 47 21.26 -7.01 -13.88
N GLU A 48 20.89 -5.84 -13.35
CA GLU A 48 21.24 -4.56 -13.97
C GLU A 48 22.76 -4.34 -13.99
N SER A 49 23.30 -3.97 -15.16
CA SER A 49 24.74 -3.71 -15.34
C SER A 49 25.28 -2.60 -14.42
N ASP A 50 24.46 -1.61 -14.10
CA ASP A 50 24.75 -0.52 -13.16
C ASP A 50 24.12 -0.72 -11.78
N GLY A 51 23.63 -1.93 -11.47
CA GLY A 51 22.88 -2.23 -10.26
C GLY A 51 23.63 -1.93 -8.96
N ALA A 52 24.94 -2.15 -8.92
CA ALA A 52 25.77 -1.79 -7.76
C ALA A 52 25.88 -0.27 -7.53
N GLN A 53 25.86 0.50 -8.62
CA GLN A 53 25.91 1.96 -8.58
C GLN A 53 24.55 2.52 -8.17
N VAL A 54 23.46 1.95 -8.69
CA VAL A 54 22.09 2.24 -8.23
C VAL A 54 21.93 1.90 -6.74
N GLN A 55 22.42 0.75 -6.29
CA GLN A 55 22.36 0.35 -4.87
C GLN A 55 23.12 1.34 -3.97
N SER A 56 24.24 1.89 -4.45
CA SER A 56 25.01 2.88 -3.71
C SER A 56 24.32 4.25 -3.71
N ALA A 57 23.70 4.65 -4.84
CA ALA A 57 22.87 5.86 -4.91
C ALA A 57 21.64 5.77 -3.99
N LEU A 58 20.99 4.60 -3.89
CA LEU A 58 19.90 4.36 -2.95
C LEU A 58 20.37 4.51 -1.50
N ALA A 59 21.54 3.95 -1.16
CA ALA A 59 22.10 4.09 0.18
C ALA A 59 22.42 5.55 0.54
N GLU A 60 22.93 6.33 -0.42
CA GLU A 60 23.19 7.77 -0.24
C GLU A 60 21.89 8.57 -0.09
N TRP A 61 20.88 8.26 -0.92
CA TRP A 61 19.63 9.01 -0.95
C TRP A 61 18.72 8.71 0.24
N THR A 62 18.55 7.43 0.59
CA THR A 62 17.57 7.00 1.59
C THR A 62 18.19 6.55 2.90
N GLY A 63 19.52 6.42 2.97
CA GLY A 63 20.22 5.79 4.08
C GLY A 63 20.09 4.26 4.11
N GLN A 64 19.35 3.66 3.17
CA GLN A 64 19.09 2.22 3.15
C GLN A 64 19.75 1.55 1.94
N ARG A 65 20.80 0.75 2.21
CA ARG A 65 21.47 -0.09 1.20
C ARG A 65 20.75 -1.42 0.96
N MET A 66 19.97 -1.90 1.92
CA MET A 66 19.35 -3.22 1.88
C MET A 66 18.11 -3.25 0.99
N VAL A 67 17.93 -4.37 0.29
CA VAL A 67 16.70 -4.70 -0.44
C VAL A 67 15.74 -5.49 0.47
N PRO A 68 14.42 -5.41 0.27
CA PRO A 68 13.74 -4.52 -0.67
C PRO A 68 13.83 -3.05 -0.25
N ASN A 69 13.97 -2.15 -1.22
CA ASN A 69 13.88 -0.71 -1.01
C ASN A 69 12.70 -0.18 -1.85
N ILE A 70 11.64 0.26 -1.18
CA ILE A 70 10.31 0.46 -1.74
C ILE A 70 9.98 1.95 -1.78
N PHE A 71 9.47 2.40 -2.91
CA PHE A 71 8.97 3.76 -3.12
C PHE A 71 7.51 3.74 -3.57
N ILE A 72 6.71 4.68 -3.05
CA ILE A 72 5.31 4.90 -3.45
C ILE A 72 5.10 6.39 -3.68
N GLY A 73 4.62 6.76 -4.87
CA GLY A 73 4.37 8.17 -5.24
C GLY A 73 5.61 9.06 -5.12
N GLY A 74 6.80 8.51 -5.37
CA GLY A 74 8.08 9.20 -5.19
C GLY A 74 8.64 9.21 -3.77
N ASN A 75 7.88 8.79 -2.76
CA ASN A 75 8.30 8.77 -1.37
C ASN A 75 8.94 7.44 -0.99
N HIS A 76 10.05 7.49 -0.25
CA HIS A 76 10.71 6.30 0.29
C HIS A 76 9.91 5.73 1.46
N ILE A 77 9.49 4.46 1.35
CA ILE A 77 8.72 3.75 2.38
C ILE A 77 9.65 2.93 3.28
N GLY A 78 10.73 2.38 2.74
CA GLY A 78 11.65 1.48 3.45
C GLY A 78 11.60 0.06 2.89
N GLY A 79 11.61 -0.93 3.78
CA GLY A 79 11.58 -2.35 3.41
C GLY A 79 10.20 -3.01 3.54
N LYS A 80 10.17 -4.34 3.46
CA LYS A 80 8.93 -5.13 3.63
C LYS A 80 8.26 -4.84 4.97
N LYS A 81 9.03 -4.74 6.07
CA LYS A 81 8.50 -4.48 7.42
C LYS A 81 7.78 -3.13 7.49
N ASP A 82 8.37 -2.09 6.90
CA ASP A 82 7.77 -0.75 6.88
C ASP A 82 6.50 -0.71 6.04
N LEU A 83 6.49 -1.45 4.91
CA LEU A 83 5.29 -1.62 4.08
C LEU A 83 4.15 -2.29 4.86
N MET A 84 4.42 -3.40 5.55
CA MET A 84 3.41 -4.09 6.37
C MET A 84 2.90 -3.18 7.50
N LYS A 85 3.81 -2.49 8.18
CA LYS A 85 3.45 -1.54 9.24
C LYS A 85 2.51 -0.44 8.72
N LYS A 86 2.77 0.11 7.52
CA LYS A 86 1.89 1.10 6.90
C LYS A 86 0.52 0.55 6.53
N HIS A 87 0.44 -0.74 6.23
CA HIS A 87 -0.83 -1.41 6.01
C HIS A 87 -1.61 -1.58 7.31
N GLU A 88 -0.96 -2.06 8.37
CA GLU A 88 -1.56 -2.21 9.72
C GLU A 88 -2.04 -0.87 10.28
N GLU A 89 -1.32 0.22 10.03
CA GLU A 89 -1.73 1.59 10.38
C GLU A 89 -2.90 2.12 9.52
N GLY A 90 -3.33 1.39 8.48
CA GLY A 90 -4.40 1.80 7.56
C GLY A 90 -4.03 2.90 6.56
N ASN A 91 -2.74 3.26 6.47
CA ASN A 91 -2.25 4.36 5.64
C ASN A 91 -1.87 3.92 4.22
N LEU A 92 -1.49 2.64 4.03
CA LEU A 92 -0.92 2.16 2.78
C LEU A 92 -1.87 2.32 1.58
N VAL A 93 -3.14 1.96 1.76
CA VAL A 93 -4.13 1.99 0.66
C VAL A 93 -4.32 3.41 0.14
N ALA A 94 -4.36 4.40 1.04
CA ALA A 94 -4.47 5.81 0.64
C ALA A 94 -3.26 6.25 -0.20
N LEU A 95 -2.04 5.91 0.25
CA LEU A 95 -0.81 6.23 -0.49
C LEU A 95 -0.79 5.59 -1.89
N LEU A 96 -1.26 4.36 -2.02
CA LEU A 96 -1.33 3.66 -3.29
C LEU A 96 -2.37 4.28 -4.25
N VAL A 97 -3.50 4.76 -3.73
CA VAL A 97 -4.51 5.47 -4.52
C VAL A 97 -3.98 6.84 -4.96
N ASP A 98 -3.38 7.59 -4.04
CA ASP A 98 -2.81 8.91 -4.33
C ASP A 98 -1.66 8.83 -5.36
N ALA A 99 -0.88 7.75 -5.30
CA ALA A 99 0.16 7.46 -6.29
C ALA A 99 -0.41 6.98 -7.64
N GLY A 100 -1.70 6.65 -7.74
CA GLY A 100 -2.30 6.07 -8.94
C GLY A 100 -1.93 4.59 -9.18
N ALA A 101 -1.40 3.91 -8.16
CA ALA A 101 -1.07 2.49 -8.20
C ALA A 101 -2.30 1.60 -8.07
N LEU A 102 -3.35 2.11 -7.40
CA LEU A 102 -4.63 1.46 -7.21
C LEU A 102 -5.78 2.29 -7.79
N PRO A 103 -6.73 1.67 -8.51
CA PRO A 103 -7.94 2.36 -8.90
C PRO A 103 -8.80 2.64 -7.65
N SER A 104 -9.37 3.85 -7.58
CA SER A 104 -10.27 4.26 -6.47
C SER A 104 -11.54 3.41 -6.35
N SER A 105 -11.87 2.61 -7.37
CA SER A 105 -12.96 1.64 -7.37
C SER A 105 -12.64 0.30 -6.71
N ASN A 106 -11.40 0.11 -6.22
CA ASN A 106 -10.98 -1.15 -5.59
C ASN A 106 -11.85 -1.46 -4.34
N PRO A 107 -12.38 -2.69 -4.20
CA PRO A 107 -13.23 -3.06 -3.06
C PRO A 107 -12.57 -2.80 -1.69
N ALA A 108 -11.25 -2.91 -1.55
CA ALA A 108 -10.54 -2.57 -0.32
C ALA A 108 -10.71 -1.09 0.07
N VAL A 109 -10.72 -0.19 -0.92
CA VAL A 109 -10.99 1.25 -0.74
C VAL A 109 -12.48 1.47 -0.46
N ARG A 110 -13.35 0.75 -1.17
CA ARG A 110 -14.82 0.86 -1.07
C ARG A 110 -15.35 0.49 0.31
N TRP A 111 -14.84 -0.57 0.93
CA TRP A 111 -15.24 -0.97 2.29
C TRP A 111 -14.80 0.04 3.35
N ASN A 112 -13.62 0.64 3.22
CA ASN A 112 -13.18 1.71 4.12
C ASN A 112 -14.10 2.94 4.02
N LEU A 113 -14.53 3.31 2.81
CA LEU A 113 -15.52 4.37 2.61
C LEU A 113 -16.88 4.03 3.25
N ILE A 114 -17.38 2.81 3.03
CA ILE A 114 -18.66 2.35 3.60
C ILE A 114 -18.60 2.36 5.13
N LEU A 115 -17.51 1.85 5.73
CA LEU A 115 -17.30 1.86 7.17
C LEU A 115 -17.24 3.29 7.72
N LYS A 116 -16.49 4.21 7.08
CA LYS A 116 -16.45 5.62 7.50
C LYS A 116 -17.83 6.28 7.45
N VAL A 117 -18.61 6.04 6.38
CA VAL A 117 -19.98 6.55 6.26
C VAL A 117 -20.88 5.95 7.33
N MET A 118 -20.76 4.66 7.62
CA MET A 118 -21.54 3.99 8.68
C MET A 118 -21.20 4.55 10.07
N VAL A 119 -19.93 4.74 10.39
CA VAL A 119 -19.47 5.33 11.67
C VAL A 119 -19.93 6.78 11.80
N LEU A 120 -19.78 7.59 10.76
CA LEU A 120 -20.25 8.99 10.76
C LEU A 120 -21.76 9.07 10.93
N LYS A 121 -22.51 8.22 10.23
CA LYS A 121 -23.97 8.17 10.32
C LYS A 121 -24.43 7.69 11.70
N CYS A 122 -23.70 6.75 12.31
CA CYS A 122 -23.94 6.28 13.68
C CYS A 122 -23.73 7.41 14.70
N SER A 123 -22.62 8.15 14.58
CA SER A 123 -22.33 9.30 15.44
C SER A 123 -23.41 10.39 15.33
N LEU A 124 -23.87 10.69 14.11
CA LEU A 124 -24.94 11.66 13.87
C LEU A 124 -26.29 11.22 14.45
N LEU A 125 -26.63 9.93 14.33
CA LEU A 125 -27.92 9.43 14.80
C LEU A 125 -27.96 9.20 16.33
N LEU A 126 -26.82 9.00 16.98
CA LEU A 126 -26.70 9.07 18.44
C LEU A 126 -26.90 10.50 18.98
N GLN A 127 -26.42 11.52 18.28
CA GLN A 127 -26.65 12.93 18.64
C GLN A 127 -28.12 13.37 18.47
N ASN A 128 -28.87 12.71 17.58
CA ASN A 128 -30.28 13.03 17.28
C ASN A 128 -31.31 12.12 17.99
N GLY A 129 -30.89 11.24 18.91
CA GLY A 129 -31.81 10.45 19.74
C GLY A 129 -32.60 9.33 19.03
N LEU A 130 -32.22 8.94 17.81
CA LEU A 130 -32.91 7.93 16.98
C LEU A 130 -32.33 6.51 17.14
N GLY A 131 -31.92 6.13 18.36
CA GLY A 131 -31.11 4.92 18.61
C GLY A 131 -31.81 3.56 18.42
N LYS A 132 -33.13 3.50 18.21
CA LYS A 132 -33.90 2.24 18.21
C LYS A 132 -33.99 1.56 16.83
N GLU A 133 -33.95 2.34 15.75
CA GLU A 133 -33.95 1.82 14.37
C GLU A 133 -32.59 1.18 13.99
N TRP A 134 -31.53 1.53 14.73
CA TRP A 134 -30.14 1.21 14.39
C TRP A 134 -29.71 -0.21 14.70
N TYR A 135 -30.23 -0.80 15.78
CA TYR A 135 -29.80 -2.13 16.22
C TYR A 135 -30.09 -3.21 15.16
N LEU A 136 -31.17 -3.03 14.39
CA LEU A 136 -31.55 -3.92 13.30
C LEU A 136 -30.63 -3.75 12.07
N ILE A 137 -30.15 -2.52 11.81
CA ILE A 137 -29.29 -2.22 10.67
C ILE A 137 -27.83 -2.65 10.97
N SER A 138 -27.36 -2.46 12.21
CA SER A 138 -26.00 -2.87 12.61
C SER A 138 -25.83 -4.39 12.57
N SER A 139 -26.81 -5.16 13.06
CA SER A 139 -26.76 -6.62 12.98
C SER A 139 -26.77 -7.12 11.53
N SER A 140 -27.50 -6.48 10.61
CA SER A 140 -27.47 -6.86 9.19
C SER A 140 -26.13 -6.55 8.51
N VAL A 141 -25.42 -5.52 8.95
CA VAL A 141 -24.10 -5.16 8.40
C VAL A 141 -22.99 -6.07 8.93
N GLU A 142 -23.01 -6.41 10.22
CA GLU A 142 -22.07 -7.39 10.80
C GLU A 142 -22.18 -8.76 10.12
N ILE A 143 -23.41 -9.20 9.81
CA ILE A 143 -23.64 -10.47 9.07
C ILE A 143 -23.01 -10.43 7.67
N ILE A 144 -23.11 -9.31 6.95
CA ILE A 144 -22.52 -9.15 5.60
C ILE A 144 -20.98 -9.10 5.66
N LEU A 145 -20.41 -8.58 6.75
CA LEU A 145 -18.96 -8.53 6.95
C LEU A 145 -18.38 -9.91 7.29
N GLU A 146 -19.11 -10.74 8.03
CA GLU A 146 -18.69 -12.10 8.39
C GLU A 146 -18.69 -13.04 7.16
N GLU A 147 -19.70 -12.94 6.27
CA GLU A 147 -19.78 -13.77 5.06
C GLU A 147 -18.67 -13.48 4.03
N LYS A 148 -18.16 -12.24 3.98
CA LYS A 148 -17.11 -11.83 3.03
C LYS A 148 -15.68 -12.04 3.50
N LYS A 149 -15.50 -12.45 4.76
CA LYS A 149 -14.19 -12.86 5.29
C LYS A 149 -13.83 -14.31 4.93
N ILE A 150 -14.79 -15.06 4.36
CA ILE A 150 -14.71 -16.51 4.11
C ILE A 150 -14.53 -16.83 2.60
N SER A 151 -14.60 -15.83 1.70
CA SER A 151 -14.47 -16.03 0.25
C SER A 151 -13.18 -15.48 -0.34
#